data_AF-F6SDY2-F1
#
_entry.id   AF-F6SDY2-F1
#
_cell.length_a   1.000
_cell.length_b   1.000
_cell.length_c   1.000
_cell.angle_alpha   90.00
_cell.angle_beta   90.00
_cell.angle_gamma   90.00
#
_symmetry.space_group_name_H-M   'P 1'
#
loop_
_entity.id
_entity.type
_entity.pdbx_description
1 polymer ?
#
loop_
_entity_poly.entity_id
_entity_poly.type
_entity_poly.pdbx_seq_one_letter_code
_entity_poly.pdbx_strand_id
1 'polypeptide(L)'
;METSNRTAAWSRSLRWILKALNETLHGPPLPPPPPCQPGGNRTEPGPATGLGRDDNSYIYILFVMFLFAVTVGSLVLGYTRSRKVDKRSDPYHVYIKNRVSVI
;
A
#
# COMPACT_ATOMS: atom_id res chain seq x y z
N MET A 1 -51.99 -6.23 12.64
CA MET A 1 -51.00 -5.33 11.98
C MET A 1 -49.79 -5.16 12.92
N GLU A 2 -49.03 -6.24 13.20
CA GLU A 2 -47.95 -6.20 14.22
C GLU A 2 -46.53 -6.38 13.67
N THR A 3 -46.36 -6.72 12.39
CA THR A 3 -45.04 -7.08 11.84
C THR A 3 -44.11 -5.89 11.61
N SER A 4 -44.65 -4.71 11.31
CA SER A 4 -43.87 -3.48 11.09
C SER A 4 -43.18 -2.97 12.36
N ASN A 5 -43.78 -3.19 13.53
CA ASN A 5 -43.19 -2.80 14.81
C ASN A 5 -41.97 -3.66 15.16
N ARG A 6 -41.98 -4.93 14.73
CA ARG A 6 -40.91 -5.89 15.05
C ARG A 6 -39.64 -5.62 14.24
N THR A 7 -39.78 -5.30 12.95
CA THR A 7 -38.66 -4.88 12.10
C THR A 7 -38.09 -3.53 12.51
N ALA A 8 -38.96 -2.59 12.90
CA ALA A 8 -38.53 -1.29 13.43
C ALA A 8 -37.74 -1.44 14.76
N ALA A 9 -38.22 -2.27 15.69
CA ALA A 9 -37.52 -2.56 16.94
C ALA A 9 -36.17 -3.25 16.71
N TRP A 10 -36.14 -4.24 15.80
CA TRP A 10 -34.90 -4.92 15.42
C TRP A 10 -33.87 -3.97 14.78
N SER A 11 -34.32 -3.10 13.87
CA SER A 11 -33.44 -2.10 13.24
C SER A 11 -32.86 -1.08 14.23
N ARG A 12 -33.60 -0.76 15.29
CA ARG A 12 -33.12 0.12 16.36
C ARG A 12 -32.07 -0.61 17.19
N SER A 13 -32.33 -1.86 17.58
CA SER A 13 -31.38 -2.68 18.31
C SER A 13 -30.05 -2.83 17.55
N LEU A 14 -30.11 -3.12 16.25
CA LEU A 14 -28.93 -3.23 15.39
C LEU A 14 -28.13 -1.92 15.35
N ARG A 15 -28.82 -0.77 15.24
CA ARG A 15 -28.18 0.56 15.25
C ARG A 15 -27.49 0.86 16.58
N TRP A 16 -28.08 0.45 17.71
CA TRP A 16 -27.44 0.61 19.02
C TRP A 16 -26.17 -0.24 19.14
N ILE A 17 -26.21 -1.48 18.66
CA ILE A 17 -25.04 -2.38 18.67
C ILE A 17 -23.94 -1.83 17.76
N LEU A 18 -24.26 -1.39 16.55
CA LEU A 18 -23.29 -0.79 15.63
C LEU A 18 -22.67 0.48 16.19
N LYS A 19 -23.47 1.32 16.85
CA LYS A 19 -22.97 2.53 17.51
C LYS A 19 -22.05 2.20 18.67
N ALA A 20 -22.43 1.25 19.54
CA ALA A 20 -21.58 0.80 20.63
C ALA A 20 -20.27 0.17 20.13
N LEU A 21 -20.32 -0.60 19.04
CA LEU A 21 -19.13 -1.17 18.41
C LEU A 21 -18.23 -0.07 17.82
N ASN A 22 -18.81 0.93 17.17
CA ASN A 22 -18.09 2.08 16.65
C ASN A 22 -17.37 2.86 17.76
N GLU A 23 -18.06 3.15 18.87
CA GLU A 23 -17.46 3.79 20.04
C GLU A 23 -16.36 2.93 20.69
N THR A 24 -16.53 1.61 20.69
CA THR A 24 -15.51 0.67 21.22
C THR A 24 -14.28 0.62 20.31
N LEU A 25 -14.47 0.66 18.98
CA LEU A 25 -13.39 0.58 17.99
C LEU A 25 -12.61 1.89 17.88
N HIS A 26 -13.30 3.03 17.97
CA HIS A 26 -12.68 4.35 17.96
C HIS A 26 -12.10 4.76 19.33
N GLY A 27 -12.37 3.98 20.38
CA GLY A 27 -11.90 4.22 21.74
C GLY A 27 -12.62 5.41 22.40
N PRO A 28 -12.66 5.47 23.74
CA PRO A 28 -13.25 6.60 24.44
C PRO A 28 -12.56 7.92 24.03
N PRO A 29 -13.31 9.02 23.83
CA PRO A 29 -12.70 10.33 23.63
C PRO A 29 -11.80 10.61 24.83
N LEU A 30 -10.51 10.81 24.58
CA LEU A 30 -9.54 11.13 25.60
C LEU A 30 -10.05 12.38 26.35
N PRO A 31 -10.09 12.40 27.70
CA PRO A 31 -10.46 13.59 28.44
C PRO A 31 -9.56 14.77 28.04
N PRO A 32 -10.09 16.01 28.03
CA PRO A 32 -9.29 17.17 27.66
C PRO A 32 -8.06 17.27 28.58
N PRO A 33 -6.86 17.52 28.03
CA PRO A 33 -5.65 17.53 28.84
C PRO A 33 -5.72 18.64 29.89
N PRO A 34 -5.31 18.37 31.15
CA PRO A 34 -5.23 19.39 32.18
C PRO A 34 -4.18 20.46 31.81
N PRO A 35 -4.30 21.70 32.30
CA PRO A 35 -3.33 22.75 32.03
C PRO A 35 -1.94 22.33 32.52
N CYS A 36 -0.97 22.34 31.61
CA CYS A 36 0.38 21.84 31.80
C CYS A 36 1.06 22.40 33.05
N GLN A 37 1.40 21.54 34.01
CA GLN A 37 2.46 21.80 34.99
C GLN A 37 3.79 21.26 34.45
N PRO A 38 4.91 21.99 34.62
CA PRO A 38 6.21 21.56 34.12
C PRO A 38 6.87 20.62 35.12
N GLY A 39 7.09 19.36 34.72
CA GLY A 39 7.96 18.42 35.44
C GLY A 39 7.32 17.05 35.66
N GLY A 40 7.80 16.05 34.91
CA GLY A 40 7.37 14.66 35.12
C GLY A 40 7.59 13.79 33.89
N ASN A 41 8.79 13.21 33.81
CA ASN A 41 9.20 12.09 32.97
C ASN A 41 8.15 10.94 32.80
N ARG A 42 7.33 10.96 31.76
CA ARG A 42 6.59 9.77 31.28
C ARG A 42 6.13 9.95 29.83
N THR A 43 6.77 9.20 28.92
CA THR A 43 6.44 9.16 27.49
C THR A 43 5.44 8.05 27.24
N GLU A 44 4.17 8.40 27.00
CA GLU A 44 3.11 7.48 26.56
C GLU A 44 3.32 7.14 25.06
N PRO A 45 3.19 5.87 24.63
CA PRO A 45 3.24 5.52 23.22
C PRO A 45 1.88 5.84 22.58
N GLY A 46 1.80 7.00 21.95
CA GLY A 46 0.65 7.38 21.12
C GLY A 46 0.39 6.36 20.00
N PRO A 47 -0.84 6.33 19.44
CA PRO A 47 -1.17 5.44 18.32
C PRO A 47 -0.12 5.64 17.24
N ALA A 48 0.36 4.54 16.64
CA ALA A 48 1.34 4.52 15.56
C ALA A 48 0.85 5.41 14.41
N THR A 49 1.14 6.70 14.55
CA THR A 49 0.82 7.75 13.60
C THR A 49 1.85 7.50 12.53
N GLY A 50 1.41 6.83 11.47
CA GLY A 50 2.27 6.29 10.42
C GLY A 50 3.32 7.32 10.02
N LEU A 51 4.55 7.03 10.43
CA LEU A 51 5.82 7.58 9.96
C LEU A 51 5.77 9.03 9.43
N GLY A 52 5.10 9.93 10.16
CA GLY A 52 4.96 11.33 9.79
C GLY A 52 6.13 12.16 10.28
N ARG A 53 7.31 11.97 9.68
CA ARG A 53 8.37 12.98 9.60
C ARG A 53 9.30 12.64 8.45
N ASP A 54 8.92 13.13 7.29
CA ASP A 54 9.24 12.67 5.95
C ASP A 54 10.39 13.43 5.26
N ASP A 55 11.18 14.21 6.01
CA ASP A 55 12.31 15.01 5.49
C ASP A 55 13.36 14.16 4.73
N ASN A 56 13.56 12.91 5.16
CA ASN A 56 14.52 11.97 4.55
C ASN A 56 13.86 10.98 3.58
N SER A 57 12.54 11.00 3.42
CA SER A 57 11.85 10.10 2.49
C SER A 57 12.10 10.50 1.03
N TYR A 58 12.26 11.81 0.79
CA TYR A 58 12.52 12.36 -0.53
C TYR A 58 13.82 11.81 -1.16
N ILE A 59 14.91 11.71 -0.39
CA ILE A 59 16.18 11.14 -0.87
C ILE A 59 16.02 9.65 -1.24
N TYR A 60 15.18 8.91 -0.50
CA TYR A 60 14.89 7.52 -0.82
C TYR A 60 14.06 7.39 -2.10
N ILE A 61 13.06 8.25 -2.30
CA ILE A 61 12.25 8.28 -3.53
C ILE A 61 13.13 8.60 -4.75
N LEU A 62 14.03 9.58 -4.65
CA LEU A 62 15.01 9.88 -5.70
C LEU A 62 15.95 8.69 -5.97
N PHE A 63 16.41 8.01 -4.93
CA PHE A 63 17.25 6.83 -5.06
C PHE A 63 16.50 5.68 -5.74
N VAL A 64 15.24 5.46 -5.41
CA VAL A 64 14.38 4.46 -6.08
C VAL A 64 14.17 4.80 -7.55
N MET A 65 14.03 6.08 -7.92
CA MET A 65 13.97 6.51 -9.32
C MET A 65 15.26 6.14 -10.08
N PHE A 66 16.43 6.31 -9.45
CA PHE A 66 17.70 5.87 -10.03
C PHE A 66 17.78 4.34 -10.14
N LEU A 67 17.42 3.61 -9.08
CA LEU A 67 17.37 2.15 -9.10
C LEU A 67 16.43 1.64 -10.18
N PHE A 68 15.30 2.31 -10.42
CA PHE A 68 14.36 1.97 -11.48
C PHE A 68 15.02 2.05 -12.86
N ALA A 69 15.75 3.14 -13.16
CA ALA A 69 16.48 3.28 -14.43
C ALA A 69 17.53 2.17 -14.61
N VAL A 70 18.31 1.87 -13.55
CA VAL A 70 19.28 0.78 -13.56
C VAL A 70 18.59 -0.58 -13.73
N THR A 71 17.42 -0.79 -13.14
CA THR A 71 16.64 -2.02 -13.24
C THR A 71 16.15 -2.25 -14.66
N VAL A 72 15.61 -1.21 -15.31
CA VAL A 72 15.20 -1.29 -16.72
C VAL A 72 16.40 -1.58 -17.63
N GLY A 73 17.52 -0.88 -17.42
CA GLY A 73 18.76 -1.15 -18.16
C GLY A 73 19.27 -2.57 -17.94
N SER A 74 19.24 -3.05 -16.69
CA SER A 74 19.65 -4.41 -16.33
C SER A 74 18.71 -5.47 -16.90
N LEU A 75 17.43 -5.16 -17.07
CA LEU A 75 16.46 -6.06 -17.70
C LEU A 75 16.78 -6.25 -19.19
N VAL A 76 17.08 -5.17 -19.91
CA VAL A 76 17.51 -5.22 -21.32
C VAL A 76 18.87 -5.93 -21.46
N LEU A 77 19.82 -5.62 -20.57
CA LEU A 77 21.12 -6.29 -20.55
C LEU A 77 20.96 -7.78 -20.16
N GLY A 78 20.02 -8.10 -19.28
CA GLY A 78 19.65 -9.48 -18.94
C GLY A 78 19.07 -10.21 -20.15
N TYR A 79 18.20 -9.55 -20.93
CA TYR A 79 17.63 -10.15 -22.13
C TYR A 79 18.68 -10.42 -23.21
N THR A 80 19.67 -9.52 -23.36
CA THR A 80 20.72 -9.62 -24.38
C THR A 80 21.89 -10.50 -23.97
N ARG A 81 22.29 -10.48 -22.69
CA ARG A 81 23.48 -11.18 -22.17
C ARG A 81 23.15 -12.42 -21.34
N SER A 82 22.05 -12.43 -20.58
CA SER A 82 21.69 -13.53 -19.67
C SER A 82 20.78 -14.57 -20.32
N ARG A 83 19.84 -14.18 -21.19
CA ARG A 83 19.05 -15.12 -22.00
C ARG A 83 19.88 -15.69 -23.14
N LYS A 84 20.67 -16.72 -22.84
CA LYS A 84 21.23 -17.62 -23.87
C LYS A 84 20.12 -18.55 -24.38
N VAL A 85 19.22 -18.00 -25.18
CA VAL A 85 18.30 -18.79 -26.00
C VAL A 85 19.07 -19.23 -27.23
N ASP A 86 19.24 -20.55 -27.39
CA ASP A 86 19.78 -21.11 -28.62
C ASP A 86 18.94 -20.61 -29.80
N LYS A 87 19.55 -19.77 -30.64
CA LYS A 87 18.86 -19.19 -31.78
C LYS A 87 18.57 -20.32 -32.78
N ARG A 88 17.29 -20.60 -33.02
CA ARG A 88 16.81 -21.66 -33.93
C ARG A 88 17.17 -21.42 -35.40
N SER A 89 17.56 -20.19 -35.75
CA SER A 89 17.97 -19.79 -37.11
C SER A 89 19.00 -18.67 -37.04
N ASP A 90 19.96 -18.69 -37.98
CA ASP A 90 20.94 -17.63 -38.18
C ASP A 90 20.22 -16.26 -38.37
N PRO A 91 20.73 -15.16 -37.79
CA PRO A 91 20.11 -13.83 -37.86
C PRO A 91 19.72 -13.37 -39.27
N TYR A 92 20.47 -13.77 -40.29
CA TYR A 92 20.23 -13.37 -41.67
C TYR A 92 19.22 -14.28 -42.39
N HIS A 93 19.07 -15.52 -41.93
CA HIS A 93 18.17 -16.49 -42.56
C HIS A 93 16.68 -16.17 -42.31
N VAL A 94 16.36 -15.33 -41.31
CA VAL A 94 14.98 -14.87 -41.02
C VAL A 94 14.43 -13.98 -42.15
N TYR A 95 15.28 -13.14 -42.76
CA TYR A 95 14.87 -12.19 -43.80
C TYR A 95 14.83 -12.79 -45.21
N ILE A 96 15.51 -13.93 -45.41
CA ILE A 96 15.59 -14.62 -46.71
C ILE A 96 14.32 -15.44 -46.98
N LYS A 97 13.53 -15.75 -45.95
CA LYS A 97 12.36 -16.62 -46.06
C LYS A 97 11.08 -15.79 -46.07
N ASN A 98 10.27 -15.94 -47.11
CA ASN A 98 8.98 -15.26 -47.31
C ASN A 98 7.86 -15.76 -46.36
N ARG A 99 8.19 -16.01 -45.10
CA ARG A 99 7.26 -16.44 -44.05
C ARG A 99 7.43 -15.51 -42.86
N VAL A 100 6.30 -15.09 -42.28
CA VAL A 100 6.18 -14.07 -41.23
C VAL A 100 7.34 -14.16 -40.24
N SER A 101 8.13 -13.10 -40.15
CA SER A 101 9.23 -12.99 -39.21
C SER A 101 8.68 -12.94 -37.78
N VAL A 102 8.91 -14.00 -37.01
CA VAL A 102 8.61 -14.05 -35.59
C VAL A 102 9.90 -13.74 -34.84
N ILE A 103 9.88 -12.68 -34.02
CA ILE A 103 10.98 -12.21 -33.16
C ILE A 103 11.03 -13.03 -31.87
#